data_AF-A0A2V8ZF23-F1
#
_entry.id   AF-A0A2V8ZF23-F1
#
_cell.length_a   1.000
_cell.length_b   1.000
_cell.length_c   1.000
_cell.angle_alpha   90.00
_cell.angle_beta   90.00
_cell.angle_gamma   90.00
#
_symmetry.space_group_name_H-M   'P 1'
#
loop_
_entity.id
_entity.type
_entity.pdbx_description
1 polymer ?
#
loop_
_entity_poly.entity_id
_entity_poly.type
_entity_poly.pdbx_seq_one_letter_code
_entity_poly.pdbx_strand_id
1 'polypeptide(L)'
;MLFLNEEGTETEMGGLTFDGWKDKNGKIQNNGHLSFDQYMQDQVFSLDAGQEGGEHYSVINFSDRGDYSVMDAFDAKTRIDALPAEQRQAEWKKFMKTHPGDANRVVLGRAADTSAVLKMRDPQGRDRLVIKVAADGSPSIQFLDQGGRVVSQLPASK
;
A
#
# COMPACT_ATOMS: atom_id res chain seq x y z
N MET A 1 -6.88 -15.54 -10.04
CA MET A 1 -7.37 -16.65 -9.20
C MET A 1 -7.78 -16.05 -7.87
N LEU A 2 -8.96 -16.38 -7.37
CA LEU A 2 -9.45 -15.90 -6.07
C LEU A 2 -9.35 -17.04 -5.05
N PHE A 3 -9.02 -16.70 -3.81
CA PHE A 3 -9.01 -17.65 -2.69
C PHE A 3 -10.28 -17.42 -1.88
N LEU A 4 -11.03 -18.49 -1.61
CA LEU A 4 -12.28 -18.43 -0.87
C LEU A 4 -12.14 -19.18 0.46
N ASN A 5 -12.95 -18.78 1.45
CA ASN A 5 -13.07 -19.52 2.70
C ASN A 5 -13.84 -20.85 2.53
N GLU A 6 -13.80 -21.71 3.54
CA GLU A 6 -14.50 -23.01 3.55
C GLU A 6 -15.97 -22.92 3.97
N GLU A 7 -16.44 -21.75 4.43
CA GLU A 7 -17.76 -21.57 5.05
C GLU A 7 -18.93 -21.52 4.03
N GLY A 8 -18.63 -21.61 2.72
CA GLY A 8 -19.63 -21.56 1.66
C GLY A 8 -20.28 -20.19 1.47
N THR A 9 -19.81 -19.16 2.18
CA THR A 9 -20.25 -17.77 2.08
C THR A 9 -19.58 -16.98 0.95
N GLU A 10 -18.75 -17.65 0.13
CA GLU A 10 -17.98 -17.05 -0.98
C GLU A 10 -17.18 -15.80 -0.55
N THR A 11 -16.76 -15.72 0.72
CA THR A 11 -15.91 -14.61 1.18
C THR A 11 -14.51 -14.79 0.59
N GLU A 12 -14.06 -13.79 -0.16
CA GLU A 12 -12.70 -13.70 -0.66
C GLU A 12 -11.71 -13.58 0.51
N MET A 13 -10.65 -14.37 0.47
CA MET A 13 -9.55 -14.42 1.45
C MET A 13 -8.22 -13.97 0.80
N GLY A 14 -8.32 -13.20 -0.28
CA GLY A 14 -7.23 -12.77 -1.13
C GLY A 14 -7.26 -13.40 -2.52
N GLY A 15 -6.19 -13.15 -3.28
CA GLY A 15 -6.11 -13.61 -4.65
C GLY A 15 -4.73 -13.57 -5.25
N LEU A 16 -4.65 -14.05 -6.48
CA LEU A 16 -3.46 -14.12 -7.30
C LEU A 16 -3.76 -13.60 -8.70
N THR A 17 -3.07 -12.55 -9.13
CA THR A 17 -3.12 -12.05 -10.51
C THR A 17 -1.71 -12.06 -11.10
N PHE A 18 -1.63 -12.40 -12.39
CA PHE A 18 -0.40 -12.36 -13.17
C PHE A 18 -0.75 -12.02 -14.60
N ASP A 19 -0.18 -10.94 -15.11
CA ASP A 19 -0.42 -10.46 -16.47
C ASP A 19 0.87 -9.94 -17.08
N GLY A 20 0.96 -10.00 -18.41
CA GLY A 20 2.08 -9.48 -19.16
C GLY A 20 1.73 -9.24 -20.62
N TRP A 21 2.00 -8.04 -21.13
CA TRP A 21 1.71 -7.65 -22.50
C TRP A 21 2.67 -6.58 -23.02
N LYS A 22 2.55 -6.26 -24.31
CA LYS A 22 3.18 -5.08 -24.92
C LYS A 22 2.10 -4.09 -25.31
N ASP A 23 2.34 -2.81 -25.06
CA ASP A 23 1.45 -1.76 -25.55
C ASP A 23 1.60 -1.54 -27.07
N LYS A 24 0.77 -0.65 -27.63
CA LYS A 24 0.80 -0.28 -29.05
C LYS A 24 2.15 0.26 -29.56
N ASN A 25 3.01 0.70 -28.65
CA ASN A 25 4.36 1.21 -28.94
C ASN A 25 5.44 0.15 -28.67
N GLY A 26 5.06 -1.09 -28.34
CA GLY A 26 5.97 -2.19 -28.04
C GLY A 26 6.55 -2.19 -26.62
N LYS A 27 6.10 -1.29 -25.75
CA LYS A 27 6.58 -1.19 -24.37
C LYS A 27 6.00 -2.33 -23.54
N ILE A 28 6.88 -3.02 -22.81
CA ILE A 28 6.48 -4.16 -21.98
C ILE A 28 5.78 -3.64 -20.73
N GLN A 29 4.69 -4.32 -20.38
CA GLN A 29 3.94 -4.15 -19.15
C GLN A 29 3.79 -5.54 -18.51
N ASN A 30 3.95 -5.65 -17.21
CA ASN A 30 3.59 -6.86 -16.49
C ASN A 30 3.25 -6.54 -15.04
N ASN A 31 2.37 -7.36 -14.46
CA ASN A 31 1.97 -7.27 -13.07
C ASN A 31 1.89 -8.68 -12.49
N GLY A 32 2.26 -8.81 -11.22
CA GLY A 32 2.06 -9.97 -10.38
C GLY A 32 1.66 -9.48 -9.01
N HIS A 33 0.54 -10.00 -8.50
CA HIS A 33 -0.01 -9.65 -7.20
C HIS A 33 -0.48 -10.92 -6.50
N LEU A 34 -0.02 -11.12 -5.27
CA LEU A 34 -0.54 -12.11 -4.33
C LEU A 34 -0.98 -11.38 -3.07
N SER A 35 -2.25 -11.51 -2.70
CA SER A 35 -2.80 -10.93 -1.48
C SER A 35 -3.39 -11.96 -0.55
N PHE A 36 -3.47 -11.57 0.72
CA PHE A 36 -4.19 -12.28 1.76
C PHE A 36 -5.03 -11.27 2.52
N ASP A 37 -6.31 -11.56 2.60
CA ASP A 37 -7.29 -10.67 3.21
C ASP A 37 -7.53 -11.08 4.65
N GLN A 38 -7.85 -10.10 5.49
CA GLN A 38 -8.41 -10.43 6.80
C GLN A 38 -9.84 -10.94 6.60
N TYR A 39 -10.30 -11.83 7.49
CA TYR A 39 -11.64 -12.39 7.40
C TYR A 39 -12.72 -11.29 7.31
N MET A 40 -13.55 -11.35 6.26
CA MET A 40 -14.59 -10.35 5.96
C MET A 40 -14.06 -8.91 5.85
N GLN A 41 -12.79 -8.77 5.48
CA GLN A 41 -12.04 -7.52 5.41
C GLN A 41 -11.16 -7.50 4.16
N ASP A 42 -10.45 -6.40 3.96
CA ASP A 42 -9.57 -6.16 2.83
C ASP A 42 -8.12 -6.64 3.10
N GLN A 43 -7.21 -6.53 2.12
CA GLN A 43 -5.86 -7.12 2.19
C GLN A 43 -5.07 -6.69 3.43
N VAL A 44 -4.47 -7.63 4.16
CA VAL A 44 -3.53 -7.35 5.27
C VAL A 44 -2.09 -7.67 4.93
N PHE A 45 -1.86 -8.48 3.88
CA PHE A 45 -0.54 -8.79 3.35
C PHE A 45 -0.59 -8.87 1.83
N SER A 46 0.41 -8.29 1.15
CA SER A 46 0.58 -8.43 -0.28
C SER A 46 2.03 -8.57 -0.72
N LEU A 47 2.20 -9.27 -1.84
CA LEU A 47 3.42 -9.32 -2.66
C LEU A 47 3.07 -8.79 -4.05
N ASP A 48 3.77 -7.74 -4.46
CA ASP A 48 3.54 -7.02 -5.70
C ASP A 48 4.84 -6.95 -6.49
N ALA A 49 4.82 -7.29 -7.77
CA ALA A 49 5.97 -7.10 -8.65
C ALA A 49 5.54 -6.87 -10.09
N GLY A 50 6.24 -6.00 -10.80
CA GLY A 50 5.88 -5.73 -12.18
C GLY A 50 6.71 -4.62 -12.80
N GLN A 51 6.28 -4.24 -13.99
CA GLN A 51 6.73 -3.02 -14.63
C GLN A 51 5.52 -2.30 -15.24
N GLU A 52 5.42 -1.01 -14.93
CA GLU A 52 4.44 -0.13 -15.53
C GLU A 52 5.13 1.11 -16.07
N GLY A 53 4.82 1.50 -17.31
CA GLY A 53 5.34 2.77 -17.82
C GLY A 53 6.88 2.81 -17.86
N GLY A 54 7.55 1.66 -17.92
CA GLY A 54 9.01 1.53 -17.98
C GLY A 54 9.69 1.61 -16.60
N GLU A 55 8.90 1.78 -15.54
CA GLU A 55 9.36 1.70 -14.17
C GLU A 55 9.06 0.30 -13.62
N HIS A 56 10.01 -0.24 -12.85
CA HIS A 56 9.88 -1.55 -12.24
C HIS A 56 9.55 -1.38 -10.76
N TYR A 57 8.62 -2.19 -10.27
CA TYR A 57 8.28 -2.25 -8.84
C TYR A 57 8.39 -3.68 -8.33
N SER A 58 8.72 -3.80 -7.05
CA SER A 58 8.73 -5.04 -6.29
C SER A 58 8.54 -4.66 -4.83
N VAL A 59 7.42 -5.04 -4.24
CA VAL A 59 6.95 -4.57 -2.94
C VAL A 59 6.33 -5.71 -2.14
N ILE A 60 6.63 -5.74 -0.86
CA ILE A 60 5.93 -6.50 0.18
C ILE A 60 5.25 -5.49 1.08
N ASN A 61 3.96 -5.64 1.30
CA ASN A 61 3.19 -4.74 2.13
C ASN A 61 2.48 -5.50 3.25
N PHE A 62 2.46 -4.90 4.44
CA PHE A 62 1.68 -5.34 5.60
C PHE A 62 0.77 -4.19 6.02
N SER A 63 -0.51 -4.45 6.19
CA SER A 63 -1.51 -3.45 6.53
C SER A 63 -2.31 -3.84 7.76
N ASP A 64 -2.53 -2.86 8.62
CA ASP A 64 -3.60 -2.92 9.62
C ASP A 64 -4.92 -2.58 8.91
N ARG A 65 -6.01 -3.26 9.32
CA ARG A 65 -7.38 -2.90 8.97
C ARG A 65 -8.14 -2.51 10.23
N GLY A 66 -8.98 -1.49 10.10
CA GLY A 66 -9.85 -1.01 11.15
C GLY A 66 -10.97 -1.98 11.47
N ASP A 67 -11.60 -1.76 12.61
CA ASP A 67 -12.74 -2.57 13.07
C ASP A 67 -14.05 -2.01 12.49
N TYR A 68 -14.23 -2.17 11.18
CA TYR A 68 -15.43 -1.76 10.45
C TYR A 68 -15.60 -2.60 9.19
N SER A 69 -16.82 -2.83 8.71
CA SER A 69 -17.05 -3.75 7.59
C SER A 69 -16.45 -3.25 6.27
N VAL A 70 -15.86 -4.15 5.47
CA VAL A 70 -15.44 -3.83 4.09
C VAL A 70 -16.60 -3.31 3.23
N MET A 71 -17.83 -3.75 3.51
CA MET A 71 -19.03 -3.25 2.82
C MET A 71 -19.32 -1.78 3.15
N ASP A 72 -19.05 -1.34 4.38
CA ASP A 72 -19.21 0.07 4.76
C ASP A 72 -18.21 0.94 3.98
N ALA A 73 -16.97 0.46 3.80
CA ALA A 73 -15.97 1.10 2.96
C ALA A 73 -16.40 1.15 1.48
N PHE A 74 -16.94 0.05 0.96
CA PHE A 74 -17.41 -0.04 -0.42
C PHE A 74 -18.56 0.93 -0.72
N ASP A 75 -19.57 0.99 0.16
CA ASP A 75 -20.70 1.90 0.04
C ASP A 75 -20.24 3.37 0.15
N ALA A 76 -19.33 3.65 1.08
CA ALA A 76 -18.72 4.97 1.22
C ALA A 76 -17.97 5.36 -0.06
N LYS A 77 -17.16 4.47 -0.62
CA LYS A 77 -16.43 4.70 -1.88
C LYS A 77 -17.38 4.98 -3.03
N THR A 78 -18.42 4.16 -3.21
CA THR A 78 -19.42 4.34 -4.26
C THR A 78 -20.10 5.71 -4.16
N ARG A 79 -20.54 6.09 -2.96
CA ARG A 79 -21.13 7.41 -2.69
C ARG A 79 -20.16 8.56 -2.96
N ILE A 80 -18.90 8.42 -2.57
CA ILE A 80 -17.89 9.47 -2.68
C ILE A 80 -17.43 9.67 -4.12
N ASP A 81 -17.27 8.59 -4.89
CA ASP A 81 -16.89 8.67 -6.31
C ASP A 81 -17.96 9.35 -7.18
N ALA A 82 -19.22 9.31 -6.76
CA ALA A 82 -20.32 10.04 -7.41
C ALA A 82 -20.28 11.57 -7.17
N LEU A 83 -19.46 12.05 -6.24
CA LEU A 83 -19.32 13.49 -5.95
C LEU A 83 -18.38 14.19 -6.94
N PRO A 84 -18.47 15.53 -7.06
CA PRO A 84 -17.46 16.33 -7.73
C PRO A 84 -16.06 16.09 -7.14
N ALA A 85 -15.03 16.07 -7.99
CA ALA A 85 -13.67 15.67 -7.63
C ALA A 85 -13.11 16.47 -6.43
N GLU A 86 -13.44 17.76 -6.36
CA GLU A 86 -13.03 18.69 -5.31
C GLU A 86 -13.62 18.35 -3.94
N GLN A 87 -14.72 17.60 -3.87
CA GLN A 87 -15.39 17.23 -2.62
C GLN A 87 -14.94 15.87 -2.09
N ARG A 88 -14.44 14.98 -2.98
CA ARG A 88 -14.16 13.58 -2.65
C ARG A 88 -13.17 13.44 -1.49
N GLN A 89 -12.10 14.23 -1.51
CA GLN A 89 -11.07 14.16 -0.48
C GLN A 89 -11.61 14.55 0.91
N ALA A 90 -12.46 15.58 0.99
CA ALA A 90 -13.03 16.03 2.25
C ALA A 90 -13.99 14.99 2.83
N GLU A 91 -14.82 14.36 1.98
CA GLU A 91 -15.74 13.30 2.39
C GLU A 91 -15.01 12.01 2.79
N TRP A 92 -13.95 11.64 2.07
CA TRP A 92 -13.11 10.50 2.45
C TRP A 92 -12.46 10.72 3.82
N LYS A 93 -11.98 11.93 4.09
CA LYS A 93 -11.43 12.29 5.41
C LYS A 93 -12.46 12.20 6.53
N LYS A 94 -13.74 12.54 6.26
CA LYS A 94 -14.82 12.39 7.25
C LYS A 94 -15.08 10.91 7.55
N PHE A 95 -15.16 10.07 6.51
CA PHE A 95 -15.32 8.63 6.66
C PHE A 95 -14.20 8.00 7.50
N MET A 96 -12.94 8.33 7.18
CA MET A 96 -11.77 7.81 7.90
C MET A 96 -11.68 8.29 9.37
N LYS A 97 -12.34 9.40 9.72
CA LYS A 97 -12.40 9.86 11.11
C LYS A 97 -13.30 8.96 11.97
N THR A 98 -14.35 8.39 11.39
CA THR A 98 -15.27 7.48 12.09
C THR A 98 -14.89 6.01 11.93
N HIS A 99 -14.04 5.69 10.95
CA HIS A 99 -13.53 4.35 10.67
C HIS A 99 -12.00 4.33 10.72
N PRO A 100 -11.40 4.54 11.91
CA PRO A 100 -9.95 4.53 12.06
C PRO A 100 -9.42 3.09 12.04
N GLY A 101 -8.10 2.95 11.88
CA GLY A 101 -7.38 1.69 12.05
C GLY A 101 -6.73 1.17 10.79
N ASP A 102 -7.17 1.64 9.62
CA ASP A 102 -6.51 1.34 8.36
C ASP A 102 -5.16 2.05 8.26
N ALA A 103 -4.09 1.27 8.11
CA ALA A 103 -2.76 1.81 7.89
C ALA A 103 -1.83 0.76 7.27
N ASN A 104 -1.14 1.12 6.18
CA ASN A 104 -0.02 0.31 5.69
C ASN A 104 1.14 0.43 6.69
N ARG A 105 1.41 -0.64 7.44
CA ARG A 105 2.38 -0.64 8.53
C ARG A 105 3.81 -0.88 8.12
N VAL A 106 4.02 -1.81 7.22
CA VAL A 106 5.36 -2.16 6.75
C VAL A 106 5.35 -2.23 5.25
N VAL A 107 6.30 -1.53 4.64
CA VAL A 107 6.55 -1.59 3.19
C VAL A 107 8.01 -1.93 3.00
N LEU A 108 8.28 -3.05 2.34
CA LEU A 108 9.61 -3.45 1.90
C LEU A 108 9.62 -3.53 0.38
N GLY A 109 10.49 -2.79 -0.29
CA GLY A 109 10.52 -2.88 -1.74
C GLY A 109 11.42 -1.88 -2.44
N ARG A 110 11.21 -1.78 -3.75
CA ARG A 110 11.85 -0.79 -4.62
C ARG A 110 10.95 0.44 -4.73
N ALA A 111 11.48 1.60 -4.37
CA ALA A 111 10.79 2.88 -4.56
C ALA A 111 10.93 3.38 -6.01
N ALA A 112 10.09 4.36 -6.39
CA ALA A 112 10.10 4.96 -7.73
C ALA A 112 11.45 5.59 -8.11
N ASP A 113 12.18 6.13 -7.12
CA ASP A 113 13.56 6.64 -7.30
C ASP A 113 14.62 5.54 -7.41
N THR A 114 14.20 4.28 -7.58
CA THR A 114 15.01 3.06 -7.66
C THR A 114 15.72 2.64 -6.37
N SER A 115 15.48 3.33 -5.25
CA SER A 115 16.03 2.93 -3.96
C SER A 115 15.40 1.65 -3.40
N ALA A 116 16.19 0.86 -2.67
CA ALA A 116 15.67 -0.24 -1.87
C ALA A 116 15.29 0.29 -0.49
N VAL A 117 14.06 0.03 -0.03
CA VAL A 117 13.50 0.68 1.16
C VAL A 117 12.71 -0.31 2.01
N LEU A 118 12.90 -0.24 3.33
CA LEU A 118 11.99 -0.72 4.36
C LEU A 118 11.43 0.49 5.12
N LYS A 119 10.11 0.67 5.10
CA LYS A 119 9.40 1.70 5.87
C LYS A 119 8.52 1.05 6.92
N MET A 120 8.53 1.62 8.12
CA MET A 120 7.60 1.28 9.20
C MET A 120 6.81 2.52 9.59
N ARG A 121 5.49 2.36 9.73
CA ARG A 121 4.54 3.46 10.01
C ARG A 121 3.85 3.31 11.36
N ASP A 122 3.40 4.43 11.93
CA ASP A 122 2.56 4.46 13.13
C ASP A 122 1.09 4.04 12.82
N PRO A 123 0.20 3.91 13.84
CA PRO A 123 -1.18 3.49 13.61
C PRO A 123 -2.03 4.48 12.82
N GLN A 124 -1.50 5.66 12.50
CA GLN A 124 -2.14 6.64 11.63
C GLN A 124 -1.51 6.65 10.22
N GLY A 125 -0.65 5.66 9.91
CA GLY A 125 0.00 5.53 8.62
C GLY A 125 1.12 6.55 8.37
N ARG A 126 1.71 7.14 9.43
CA ARG A 126 2.85 8.06 9.27
C ARG A 126 4.18 7.32 9.40
N ASP A 127 5.09 7.51 8.46
CA ASP A 127 6.45 6.94 8.48
C ASP A 127 7.16 7.31 9.81
N ARG A 128 7.73 6.33 10.52
CA ARG A 128 8.48 6.49 11.78
C ARG A 128 9.93 6.04 11.67
N LEU A 129 10.16 5.04 10.83
CA LEU A 129 11.47 4.47 10.58
C LEU A 129 11.59 4.13 9.10
N VAL A 130 12.64 4.61 8.46
CA VAL A 130 12.95 4.35 7.05
C VAL A 130 14.38 3.83 6.97
N ILE A 131 14.54 2.57 6.56
CA ILE A 131 15.83 1.97 6.22
C ILE A 131 15.91 1.96 4.70
N LYS A 132 16.93 2.60 4.14
CA LYS A 132 17.02 2.86 2.70
C LYS A 132 18.44 2.70 2.19
N VAL A 133 18.58 2.08 1.02
CA VAL A 133 19.77 2.18 0.17
C VAL A 133 19.36 2.98 -1.07
N ALA A 134 19.91 4.19 -1.22
CA ALA A 134 19.61 5.07 -2.34
C ALA A 134 20.15 4.51 -3.67
N ALA A 135 19.71 5.10 -4.79
CA ALA A 135 20.09 4.66 -6.14
C ALA A 135 21.61 4.71 -6.40
N ASP A 136 22.31 5.61 -5.72
CA ASP A 136 23.78 5.74 -5.74
C ASP A 136 24.50 4.74 -4.81
N GLY A 137 23.75 3.88 -4.12
CA GLY A 137 24.26 2.90 -3.16
C GLY A 137 24.43 3.43 -1.73
N SER A 138 24.13 4.72 -1.47
CA SER A 138 24.27 5.30 -0.14
C SER A 138 23.27 4.70 0.85
N PRO A 139 23.71 4.09 1.96
CA PRO A 139 22.81 3.53 2.96
C PRO A 139 22.34 4.61 3.97
N SER A 140 21.11 4.48 4.46
CA SER A 140 20.55 5.31 5.52
C SER A 140 19.55 4.56 6.39
N ILE A 141 19.48 4.93 7.66
CA ILE A 141 18.41 4.59 8.61
C ILE A 141 17.92 5.91 9.19
N GLN A 142 16.67 6.26 9.00
CA GLN A 142 16.09 7.54 9.40
C GLN A 142 14.96 7.33 10.40
N PHE A 143 14.99 8.08 11.50
CA PHE A 143 13.93 8.14 12.51
C PHE A 143 13.13 9.42 12.33
N LEU A 144 11.80 9.34 12.28
CA LEU A 144 10.93 10.47 11.95
C LEU A 144 10.02 10.86 13.11
N ASP A 145 9.77 12.17 13.28
CA ASP A 145 8.80 12.71 14.23
C ASP A 145 7.34 12.60 13.73
N GLN A 146 6.38 13.13 14.50
CA GLN A 146 4.95 13.10 14.15
C GLN A 146 4.59 13.92 12.90
N GLY A 147 5.44 14.86 12.50
CA GLY A 147 5.30 15.66 11.29
C GLY A 147 6.10 15.11 10.10
N GLY A 148 6.75 13.95 10.24
CA GLY A 148 7.58 13.35 9.19
C GLY A 148 8.96 13.99 9.04
N ARG A 149 9.44 14.75 10.03
CA ARG A 149 10.80 15.29 10.02
C ARG A 149 11.79 14.27 10.55
N VAL A 150 12.95 14.14 9.90
CA VAL A 150 14.04 13.30 10.39
C VAL A 150 14.60 13.90 11.68
N VAL A 151 14.49 13.17 12.79
CA VAL A 151 15.03 13.57 14.11
C VAL A 151 16.38 12.92 14.40
N SER A 152 16.69 11.82 13.71
CA SER A 152 17.98 11.14 13.80
C SER A 152 18.19 10.30 12.55
N GLN A 153 19.45 10.14 12.11
CA GLN A 153 19.78 9.19 11.06
C GLN A 153 21.19 8.58 11.20
N LEU A 154 21.35 7.41 10.60
CA LEU A 154 22.62 6.69 10.45
C LEU A 154 22.88 6.41 8.96
N PRO A 155 24.06 6.71 8.41
CA PRO A 155 25.08 7.57 9.03
C PRO A 155 24.53 8.97 9.29
N ALA A 156 25.13 9.71 10.22
CA ALA A 156 24.74 11.10 10.46
C ALA A 156 24.87 11.91 9.17
N SER A 157 23.97 12.88 8.96
CA SER A 157 24.12 13.85 7.85
C SER A 157 25.49 14.50 7.94
N LYS A 158 26.17 14.62 6.80
CA LYS A 158 27.34 15.50 6.72
C LYS A 158 26.94 16.96 6.90
#